data_AF-A0A1Y4T2U1-F1
#
_entry.id   AF-A0A1Y4T2U1-F1
#
_cell.length_a   1.000
_cell.length_b   1.000
_cell.length_c   1.000
_cell.angle_alpha   90.00
_cell.angle_beta   90.00
_cell.angle_gamma   90.00
#
_symmetry.space_group_name_H-M   'P 1'
#
loop_
_entity.id
_entity.type
_entity.pdbx_description
1 polymer ?
#
loop_
_entity_poly.entity_id
_entity_poly.type
_entity_poly.pdbx_seq_one_letter_code
_entity_poly.pdbx_strand_id
1 'polypeptide(L)'
;MKLKKIASLALAGIMAVSMLAGCNGSSSSTPTEPETPATSNYAATLQDALEGDARRIVTEAVANSELDSALQSAVDTYYNDLQLRYANDTDVEFLKYDKAAGGDINSAVVKALSAEDTIEALDNNNDKDTVAVEVYAVSASVSNTKALELVADKITNTISGNVNNGKFTEKSSNGEYDYSYDIAASIVTKNYSTVGDMSVGVKYIAIAVTQHVTRV
;
A
#
# COMPACT_ATOMS: atom_id res chain seq x y z
N MET A 1 -35.73 -9.57 29.01
CA MET A 1 -35.55 -10.29 27.74
C MET A 1 -36.34 -9.57 26.65
N LYS A 2 -35.79 -9.38 25.44
CA LYS A 2 -36.20 -8.46 24.33
C LYS A 2 -35.47 -7.11 24.45
N LEU A 3 -34.68 -6.61 23.50
CA LEU A 3 -34.73 -6.64 22.02
C LEU A 3 -33.31 -6.93 21.46
N LYS A 4 -33.05 -7.92 20.58
CA LYS A 4 -33.35 -8.08 19.14
C LYS A 4 -32.80 -6.96 18.23
N LYS A 5 -31.58 -7.20 17.72
CA LYS A 5 -31.12 -7.09 16.31
C LYS A 5 -31.42 -5.80 15.55
N ILE A 6 -30.36 -5.01 15.31
CA ILE A 6 -30.20 -4.19 14.10
C ILE A 6 -29.00 -4.73 13.32
N ALA A 7 -29.27 -5.77 12.53
CA ALA A 7 -28.48 -6.11 11.36
C ALA A 7 -29.15 -5.41 10.18
N SER A 8 -28.58 -4.30 9.71
CA SER A 8 -28.76 -3.83 8.34
C SER A 8 -27.93 -2.58 8.09
N LEU A 9 -26.93 -2.71 7.22
CA LEU A 9 -26.73 -1.83 6.06
C LEU A 9 -25.71 -2.56 5.17
N ALA A 10 -26.15 -3.35 4.19
CA ALA A 10 -26.33 -2.86 2.82
C ALA A 10 -25.09 -2.15 2.28
N LEU A 11 -24.03 -2.93 1.97
CA LEU A 11 -22.96 -2.52 1.07
C LEU A 11 -22.83 -3.52 -0.10
N ALA A 12 -23.95 -3.73 -0.79
CA ALA A 12 -23.96 -4.27 -2.13
C ALA A 12 -24.36 -3.12 -3.06
N GLY A 13 -23.41 -2.57 -3.81
CA GLY A 13 -23.71 -1.37 -4.59
C GLY A 13 -22.57 -0.76 -5.38
N ILE A 14 -21.73 -1.54 -6.05
CA ILE A 14 -21.05 -1.04 -7.25
C ILE A 14 -21.05 -2.15 -8.30
N MET A 15 -22.13 -2.16 -9.08
CA MET A 15 -22.23 -2.95 -10.29
C MET A 15 -21.35 -2.29 -11.37
N ALA A 16 -20.66 -3.16 -12.11
CA ALA A 16 -19.80 -2.87 -13.25
C ALA A 16 -20.25 -1.71 -14.14
N VAL A 17 -19.35 -0.73 -14.34
CA VAL A 17 -19.41 0.17 -15.48
C VAL A 17 -18.74 -0.55 -16.65
N SER A 18 -19.57 -1.13 -17.52
CA SER A 18 -19.14 -1.55 -18.85
C SER A 18 -19.48 -0.48 -19.88
N MET A 19 -18.57 -0.38 -20.85
CA MET A 19 -18.70 0.22 -22.18
C MET A 19 -18.23 1.66 -22.37
N LEU A 20 -17.06 1.79 -23.00
CA LEU A 20 -16.97 2.59 -24.21
C LEU A 20 -16.06 1.92 -25.25
N ALA A 21 -16.64 1.06 -26.08
CA ALA A 21 -16.06 0.64 -27.34
C ALA A 21 -16.50 1.60 -28.44
N GLY A 22 -15.57 2.13 -29.23
CA GLY A 22 -15.87 2.76 -30.51
C GLY A 22 -14.91 3.86 -30.94
N CYS A 23 -13.82 3.51 -31.62
CA CYS A 23 -13.38 4.32 -32.76
C CYS A 23 -12.66 3.44 -33.79
N ASN A 24 -13.20 3.45 -35.01
CA ASN A 24 -12.74 2.75 -36.19
C ASN A 24 -12.01 3.76 -37.09
N GLY A 25 -10.71 3.59 -37.34
CA GLY A 25 -9.96 4.43 -38.28
C GLY A 25 -8.45 4.16 -38.30
N SER A 26 -7.88 4.04 -39.50
CA SER A 26 -6.50 3.60 -39.79
C SER A 26 -5.37 4.46 -39.19
N SER A 27 -4.26 3.75 -38.94
CA SER A 27 -2.86 4.18 -38.99
C SER A 27 -2.23 5.01 -37.86
N SER A 28 -1.17 4.40 -37.33
CA SER A 28 0.08 4.98 -36.81
C SER A 28 0.20 5.25 -35.30
N SER A 29 1.21 4.57 -34.73
CA SER A 29 1.97 4.85 -33.50
C SER A 29 1.16 4.96 -32.20
N THR A 30 1.01 3.82 -31.53
CA THR A 30 0.70 3.70 -30.11
C THR A 30 1.71 4.50 -29.25
N PRO A 31 1.25 5.46 -28.43
CA PRO A 31 1.99 5.86 -27.24
C PRO A 31 1.92 4.71 -26.23
N THR A 32 3.05 4.29 -25.68
CA THR A 32 3.12 3.31 -24.59
C THR A 32 2.38 3.88 -23.38
N GLU A 33 1.18 3.37 -23.13
CA GLU A 33 0.49 3.56 -21.86
C GLU A 33 1.39 2.97 -20.76
N PRO A 34 1.66 3.69 -19.65
CA PRO A 34 2.42 3.11 -18.57
C PRO A 34 1.63 1.93 -18.02
N GLU A 35 2.19 0.74 -18.23
CA GLU A 35 1.75 -0.52 -17.63
C GLU A 35 1.45 -0.25 -16.16
N THR A 36 0.18 -0.29 -15.79
CA THR A 36 -0.24 -0.31 -14.40
C THR A 36 -0.45 -1.79 -14.07
N PRO A 37 0.54 -2.52 -13.52
CA PRO A 37 0.31 -3.87 -13.07
C PRO A 37 -0.93 -3.95 -12.20
N ALA A 38 -1.76 -4.96 -12.48
CA ALA A 38 -2.82 -5.36 -11.59
C ALA A 38 -2.24 -5.51 -10.18
N THR A 39 -2.96 -5.03 -9.18
CA THR A 39 -2.40 -4.76 -7.84
C THR A 39 -2.02 -6.04 -7.09
N SER A 40 -2.53 -7.20 -7.53
CA SER A 40 -2.02 -8.52 -7.15
C SER A 40 -0.55 -8.75 -7.50
N ASN A 41 -0.07 -8.23 -8.63
CA ASN A 41 1.29 -8.46 -9.11
C ASN A 41 2.31 -7.65 -8.30
N TYR A 42 1.94 -6.46 -7.84
CA TYR A 42 2.80 -5.65 -6.97
C TYR A 42 2.96 -6.29 -5.59
N ALA A 43 1.85 -6.77 -4.99
CA ALA A 43 1.90 -7.45 -3.71
C ALA A 43 2.81 -8.68 -3.76
N ALA A 44 2.68 -9.50 -4.81
CA ALA A 44 3.54 -10.68 -5.00
C ALA A 44 5.02 -10.28 -5.18
N THR A 45 5.29 -9.28 -6.02
CA THR A 45 6.67 -8.78 -6.25
C THR A 45 7.30 -8.27 -4.94
N LEU A 46 6.53 -7.55 -4.12
CA LEU A 46 6.98 -7.03 -2.84
C LEU A 46 7.27 -8.18 -1.86
N GLN A 47 6.32 -9.12 -1.73
CA GLN A 47 6.48 -10.28 -0.85
C GLN A 47 7.69 -11.13 -1.24
N ASP A 48 7.91 -11.31 -2.55
CA ASP A 48 9.06 -12.06 -3.07
C ASP A 48 10.40 -11.41 -2.74
N ALA A 49 10.42 -10.08 -2.62
CA ALA A 49 11.60 -9.31 -2.23
C ALA A 49 11.80 -9.22 -0.70
N LEU A 50 10.84 -9.65 0.14
CA LEU A 50 11.06 -9.73 1.58
C LEU A 50 12.08 -10.82 1.91
N GLU A 51 12.88 -10.58 2.96
CA GLU A 51 13.89 -11.52 3.45
C GLU A 51 13.70 -11.88 4.93
N GLY A 52 14.42 -12.91 5.38
CA GLY A 52 14.54 -13.28 6.79
C GLY A 52 13.20 -13.51 7.50
N ASP A 53 13.07 -12.93 8.70
CA ASP A 53 11.87 -13.06 9.52
C ASP A 53 10.64 -12.40 8.90
N ALA A 54 10.82 -11.31 8.14
CA ALA A 54 9.73 -10.67 7.43
C ALA A 54 9.11 -11.59 6.40
N ARG A 55 9.94 -12.29 5.61
CA ARG A 55 9.47 -13.29 4.65
C ARG A 55 8.82 -14.50 5.31
N ARG A 56 9.31 -14.89 6.48
CA ARG A 56 8.76 -16.02 7.23
C ARG A 56 7.36 -15.71 7.78
N ILE A 57 7.15 -14.51 8.31
CA ILE A 57 5.91 -14.17 9.02
C ILE A 57 4.82 -13.63 8.09
N VAL A 58 5.20 -12.92 7.01
CA VAL A 58 4.27 -12.41 5.99
C VAL A 58 4.13 -13.44 4.87
N THR A 59 3.14 -14.31 5.02
CA THR A 59 3.02 -15.51 4.20
C THR A 59 2.17 -15.33 2.94
N GLU A 60 1.35 -14.27 2.89
CA GLU A 60 0.41 -14.06 1.80
C GLU A 60 0.54 -12.67 1.17
N ALA A 61 0.48 -12.63 -0.16
CA ALA A 61 0.36 -11.41 -0.94
C ALA A 61 -1.08 -11.30 -1.46
N VAL A 62 -1.74 -10.17 -1.19
CA VAL A 62 -3.16 -9.98 -1.53
C VAL A 62 -3.37 -8.75 -2.39
N ALA A 63 -4.35 -8.81 -3.30
CA ALA A 63 -4.83 -7.64 -4.01
C ALA A 63 -5.73 -6.82 -3.08
N ASN A 64 -5.61 -5.49 -3.13
CA ASN A 64 -6.40 -4.61 -2.26
C ASN A 64 -6.88 -3.36 -3.02
N SER A 65 -8.09 -3.44 -3.57
CA SER A 65 -8.70 -2.33 -4.33
C SER A 65 -9.00 -1.09 -3.47
N GLU A 66 -9.16 -1.26 -2.16
CA GLU A 66 -9.37 -0.13 -1.24
C GLU A 66 -8.06 0.64 -1.06
N LEU A 67 -6.93 -0.06 -0.91
CA LEU A 67 -5.59 0.55 -0.90
C LEU A 67 -5.31 1.29 -2.20
N ASP A 68 -5.66 0.69 -3.34
CA ASP A 68 -5.50 1.31 -4.65
C ASP A 68 -6.28 2.61 -4.79
N SER A 69 -7.56 2.56 -4.41
CA SER A 69 -8.45 3.72 -4.45
C SER A 69 -8.00 4.82 -3.48
N ALA A 70 -7.57 4.42 -2.28
CA ALA A 70 -7.08 5.33 -1.25
C ALA A 70 -5.81 6.04 -1.71
N LEU A 71 -4.82 5.31 -2.24
CA LEU A 71 -3.59 5.89 -2.74
C LEU A 71 -3.85 6.81 -3.94
N GLN A 72 -4.66 6.38 -4.91
CA GLN A 72 -5.00 7.19 -6.06
C GLN A 72 -5.66 8.51 -5.65
N SER A 73 -6.67 8.45 -4.77
CA SER A 73 -7.35 9.64 -4.26
C SER A 73 -6.43 10.57 -3.47
N ALA A 74 -5.53 9.99 -2.65
CA ALA A 74 -4.57 10.76 -1.87
C ALA A 74 -3.57 11.49 -2.79
N VAL A 75 -3.00 10.77 -3.75
CA VAL A 75 -2.07 11.37 -4.72
C VAL A 75 -2.76 12.45 -5.54
N ASP A 76 -3.96 12.22 -6.08
CA ASP A 76 -4.70 13.23 -6.85
C ASP A 76 -4.97 14.52 -6.08
N THR A 77 -5.11 14.41 -4.75
CA THR A 77 -5.38 15.56 -3.87
C THR A 77 -4.09 16.29 -3.48
N TYR A 78 -3.03 15.57 -3.14
CA TYR A 78 -1.86 16.12 -2.43
C TYR A 78 -0.54 16.11 -3.24
N TYR A 79 -0.53 15.63 -4.49
CA TYR A 79 0.73 15.47 -5.25
C TYR A 79 1.51 16.78 -5.49
N ASN A 80 0.85 17.95 -5.45
CA ASN A 80 1.48 19.24 -5.77
C ASN A 80 2.58 19.65 -4.77
N ASP A 81 2.54 19.15 -3.53
CA ASP A 81 3.47 19.57 -2.47
C ASP A 81 4.84 18.86 -2.52
N LEU A 82 4.97 17.79 -3.32
CA LEU A 82 6.11 16.87 -3.26
C LEU A 82 6.95 16.83 -4.57
N GLN A 83 6.57 17.64 -5.57
CA GLN A 83 7.05 17.54 -6.95
C GLN A 83 8.57 17.58 -7.13
N LEU A 84 9.28 18.45 -6.40
CA LEU A 84 10.72 18.67 -6.61
C LEU A 84 11.62 17.87 -5.66
N ARG A 85 11.08 17.42 -4.52
CA ARG A 85 11.87 16.76 -3.47
C ARG A 85 12.33 15.37 -3.91
N TYR A 86 11.46 14.62 -4.59
CA TYR A 86 11.70 13.20 -4.91
C TYR A 86 11.98 12.92 -6.39
N ALA A 87 11.81 13.92 -7.27
CA ALA A 87 11.92 13.71 -8.72
C ALA A 87 13.29 13.16 -9.16
N ASN A 88 14.34 13.43 -8.38
CA ASN A 88 15.71 13.00 -8.65
C ASN A 88 16.23 11.97 -7.63
N ASP A 89 15.41 11.54 -6.67
CA ASP A 89 15.83 10.58 -5.66
C ASP A 89 15.65 9.15 -6.17
N THR A 90 16.73 8.38 -6.14
CA THR A 90 16.74 6.97 -6.53
C THR A 90 16.46 6.03 -5.36
N ASP A 91 16.52 6.54 -4.13
CA ASP A 91 16.11 5.82 -2.93
C ASP A 91 14.64 6.13 -2.59
N VAL A 92 14.02 5.22 -1.84
CA VAL A 92 12.64 5.40 -1.35
C VAL A 92 12.66 6.20 -0.05
N GLU A 93 11.86 7.26 0.02
CA GLU A 93 11.63 8.01 1.25
C GLU A 93 10.24 7.68 1.82
N PHE A 94 10.20 7.34 3.10
CA PHE A 94 8.93 7.17 3.82
C PHE A 94 8.26 8.54 4.02
N LEU A 95 7.04 8.69 3.51
CA LEU A 95 6.21 9.87 3.69
C LEU A 95 5.59 9.83 5.09
N LYS A 96 6.37 10.26 6.09
CA LYS A 96 5.91 10.29 7.47
C LYS A 96 4.62 11.10 7.59
N TYR A 97 3.68 10.53 8.34
CA TYR A 97 2.44 11.19 8.74
C TYR A 97 2.75 12.48 9.50
N ASP A 98 2.38 13.63 8.94
CA ASP A 98 2.43 14.93 9.60
C ASP A 98 1.02 15.42 9.96
N LYS A 99 0.60 15.08 11.18
CA LYS A 99 -0.68 15.52 11.77
C LYS A 99 -0.83 17.05 11.80
N ALA A 100 0.27 17.80 11.82
CA ALA A 100 0.25 19.25 11.92
C ALA A 100 0.05 19.95 10.56
N ALA A 101 0.38 19.28 9.45
CA ALA A 101 0.30 19.84 8.10
C ALA A 101 -1.12 19.84 7.49
N GLY A 102 -2.11 19.21 8.13
CA GLY A 102 -3.51 19.26 7.68
C GLY A 102 -3.84 18.32 6.51
N GLY A 103 -2.91 17.45 6.11
CA GLY A 103 -3.12 16.38 5.14
C GLY A 103 -1.89 16.17 4.26
N ASP A 104 -1.25 15.01 4.39
CA ASP A 104 -0.29 14.47 3.42
C ASP A 104 -0.85 13.17 2.80
N ILE A 105 -0.15 12.64 1.79
CA ILE A 105 -0.58 11.42 1.08
C ILE A 105 -0.72 10.24 2.04
N ASN A 106 0.24 10.02 2.96
CA ASN A 106 0.17 8.91 3.91
C ASN A 106 -1.03 9.06 4.85
N SER A 107 -1.25 10.25 5.40
CA SER A 107 -2.38 10.58 6.27
C SER A 107 -3.74 10.34 5.63
N ALA A 108 -3.84 10.62 4.32
CA ALA A 108 -5.06 10.42 3.57
C ALA A 108 -5.34 8.94 3.35
N VAL A 109 -4.30 8.14 3.04
CA VAL A 109 -4.43 6.69 2.88
C VAL A 109 -4.77 6.01 4.21
N VAL A 110 -4.03 6.33 5.28
CA VAL A 110 -4.27 5.81 6.64
C VAL A 110 -5.71 6.08 7.07
N LYS A 111 -6.20 7.31 6.87
CA LYS A 111 -7.58 7.68 7.20
C LYS A 111 -8.62 6.96 6.34
N ALA A 112 -8.36 6.78 5.04
CA ALA A 112 -9.28 6.10 4.14
C ALA A 112 -9.48 4.62 4.52
N LEU A 113 -8.41 3.96 4.99
CA LEU A 113 -8.42 2.55 5.37
C LEU A 113 -8.72 2.32 6.86
N SER A 114 -8.85 3.38 7.65
CA SER A 114 -8.91 3.28 9.13
C SER A 114 -7.75 2.44 9.70
N ALA A 115 -6.58 2.60 9.11
CA ALA A 115 -5.37 1.84 9.42
C ALA A 115 -4.54 2.53 10.52
N GLU A 116 -3.58 1.79 11.06
CA GLU A 116 -2.45 2.36 11.79
C GLU A 116 -1.48 3.04 10.81
N ASP A 117 -0.79 4.06 11.29
CA ASP A 117 0.05 4.96 10.47
C ASP A 117 1.49 4.46 10.23
N THR A 118 1.86 3.35 10.89
CA THR A 118 3.16 2.69 10.77
C THR A 118 3.01 1.18 10.96
N ILE A 119 3.84 0.39 10.29
CA ILE A 119 3.87 -1.08 10.45
C ILE A 119 4.31 -1.46 11.88
N GLU A 120 5.07 -0.60 12.57
CA GLU A 120 5.50 -0.78 13.96
C GLU A 120 4.35 -0.77 15.00
N ALA A 121 3.17 -0.30 14.60
CA ALA A 121 1.98 -0.29 15.44
C ALA A 121 1.33 -1.68 15.57
N LEU A 122 1.62 -2.62 14.66
CA LEU A 122 1.17 -4.00 14.80
C LEU A 122 1.91 -4.68 15.97
N ASP A 123 1.16 -5.34 16.84
CA ASP A 123 1.65 -5.86 18.12
C ASP A 123 1.03 -7.22 18.46
N ASN A 124 1.60 -7.89 19.45
CA ASN A 124 1.21 -9.22 19.90
C ASN A 124 0.02 -9.22 20.89
N ASN A 125 -0.63 -8.08 21.09
CA ASN A 125 -1.75 -7.91 22.03
C ASN A 125 -3.07 -7.51 21.34
N ASN A 126 -3.09 -7.46 20.01
CA ASN A 126 -4.27 -7.14 19.24
C ASN A 126 -5.34 -8.23 19.36
N ASP A 127 -6.59 -7.81 19.60
CA ASP A 127 -7.75 -8.69 19.77
C ASP A 127 -8.70 -8.67 18.55
N LYS A 128 -8.29 -8.01 17.48
CA LYS A 128 -9.03 -7.82 16.23
C LYS A 128 -8.06 -7.63 15.06
N ASP A 129 -8.56 -7.90 13.87
CA ASP A 129 -7.82 -7.62 12.63
C ASP A 129 -7.41 -6.16 12.59
N THR A 130 -6.14 -5.94 12.27
CA THR A 130 -5.52 -4.61 12.28
C THR A 130 -4.71 -4.43 11.01
N VAL A 131 -4.94 -3.32 10.32
CA VAL A 131 -4.20 -2.95 9.11
C VAL A 131 -3.26 -1.81 9.47
N ALA A 132 -2.00 -1.91 9.07
CA ALA A 132 -1.04 -0.82 9.14
C ALA A 132 -0.58 -0.43 7.74
N VAL A 133 -0.44 0.87 7.48
CA VAL A 133 -0.10 1.38 6.14
C VAL A 133 1.06 2.35 6.19
N GLU A 134 1.97 2.20 5.24
CA GLU A 134 3.05 3.15 4.99
C GLU A 134 3.10 3.53 3.51
N VAL A 135 3.23 4.83 3.23
CA VAL A 135 3.42 5.34 1.87
C VAL A 135 4.85 5.85 1.67
N TYR A 136 5.46 5.42 0.57
CA TYR A 136 6.80 5.79 0.15
C TYR A 136 6.77 6.61 -1.14
N ALA A 137 7.77 7.46 -1.35
CA ALA A 137 7.99 8.19 -2.59
C ALA A 137 9.38 7.91 -3.16
N VAL A 138 9.48 7.84 -4.49
CA VAL A 138 10.74 7.71 -5.24
C VAL A 138 10.60 8.38 -6.61
N SER A 139 11.71 8.69 -7.28
CA SER A 139 11.69 9.16 -8.66
C SER A 139 10.91 8.20 -9.58
N ALA A 140 10.10 8.76 -10.48
CA ALA A 140 9.41 7.99 -11.52
C ALA A 140 10.38 7.28 -12.49
N SER A 141 11.67 7.67 -12.50
CA SER A 141 12.70 7.01 -13.30
C SER A 141 13.10 5.62 -12.78
N VAL A 142 12.83 5.33 -11.51
CA VAL A 142 13.07 4.00 -10.91
C VAL A 142 11.97 3.04 -11.40
N SER A 143 12.33 1.81 -11.78
CA SER A 143 11.35 0.81 -12.24
C SER A 143 10.40 0.38 -11.11
N ASN A 144 9.21 -0.15 -11.42
CA ASN A 144 8.28 -0.64 -10.39
C ASN A 144 8.92 -1.73 -9.53
N THR A 145 9.57 -2.71 -10.17
CA THR A 145 10.28 -3.79 -9.47
C THR A 145 11.36 -3.25 -8.54
N LYS A 146 12.24 -2.35 -9.03
CA LYS A 146 13.31 -1.81 -8.19
C LYS A 146 12.76 -0.99 -7.03
N ALA A 147 11.71 -0.22 -7.26
CA ALA A 147 11.05 0.56 -6.22
C ALA A 147 10.44 -0.35 -5.14
N LEU A 148 9.81 -1.46 -5.53
CA LEU A 148 9.28 -2.46 -4.59
C LEU A 148 10.39 -3.18 -3.82
N GLU A 149 11.52 -3.51 -4.45
CA GLU A 149 12.70 -4.07 -3.75
C GLU A 149 13.21 -3.10 -2.68
N LEU A 150 13.35 -1.81 -3.02
CA LEU A 150 13.80 -0.79 -2.06
C LEU A 150 12.83 -0.63 -0.88
N VAL A 151 11.52 -0.70 -1.14
CA VAL A 151 10.51 -0.70 -0.07
C VAL A 151 10.56 -2.00 0.74
N ALA A 152 10.74 -3.15 0.10
CA ALA A 152 10.88 -4.45 0.77
C ALA A 152 12.07 -4.46 1.74
N ASP A 153 13.19 -3.83 1.39
CA ASP A 153 14.35 -3.68 2.28
C ASP A 153 13.98 -2.88 3.54
N LYS A 154 13.23 -1.78 3.40
CA LYS A 154 12.76 -0.98 4.55
C LYS A 154 11.84 -1.79 5.44
N ILE A 155 10.83 -2.43 4.85
CA ILE A 155 9.82 -3.20 5.56
C ILE A 155 10.43 -4.44 6.23
N THR A 156 11.37 -5.11 5.56
CA THR A 156 12.09 -6.26 6.11
C THR A 156 12.81 -5.89 7.41
N ASN A 157 13.49 -4.73 7.42
CA ASN A 157 14.16 -4.24 8.62
C ASN A 157 13.17 -3.92 9.74
N THR A 158 12.06 -3.24 9.43
CA THR A 158 11.01 -2.92 10.40
C THR A 158 10.39 -4.17 11.01
N ILE A 159 9.93 -5.11 10.17
CA ILE A 159 9.29 -6.35 10.63
C ILE A 159 10.29 -7.21 11.42
N SER A 160 11.50 -7.43 10.90
CA SER A 160 12.50 -8.25 11.59
C SER A 160 12.91 -7.64 12.94
N GLY A 161 13.02 -6.31 13.03
CA GLY A 161 13.23 -5.62 14.31
C GLY A 161 12.09 -5.89 15.31
N ASN A 162 10.84 -5.86 14.85
CA ASN A 162 9.68 -6.11 15.70
C ASN A 162 9.49 -7.58 16.08
N VAL A 163 9.91 -8.53 15.23
CA VAL A 163 9.99 -9.95 15.58
C VAL A 163 10.98 -10.14 16.72
N ASN A 164 12.17 -9.54 16.63
CA ASN A 164 13.19 -9.60 17.69
C ASN A 164 12.72 -8.95 19.01
N ASN A 165 11.84 -7.95 18.93
CA ASN A 165 11.23 -7.30 20.09
C ASN A 165 9.96 -8.02 20.59
N GLY A 166 9.58 -9.15 19.99
CA GLY A 166 8.43 -9.96 20.39
C GLY A 166 7.07 -9.41 20.02
N LYS A 167 6.98 -8.37 19.16
CA LYS A 167 5.72 -7.76 18.72
C LYS A 167 5.09 -8.48 17.53
N PHE A 168 5.90 -8.79 16.51
CA PHE A 168 5.47 -9.54 15.34
C PHE A 168 5.63 -11.03 15.62
N THR A 169 4.54 -11.66 16.04
CA THR A 169 4.50 -13.07 16.42
C THR A 169 3.30 -13.78 15.79
N GLU A 170 3.34 -15.11 15.75
CA GLU A 170 2.20 -15.94 15.31
C GLU A 170 1.19 -16.19 16.44
N LYS A 171 1.53 -15.77 17.67
CA LYS A 171 0.67 -15.93 18.85
C LYS A 171 0.72 -14.69 19.73
N SER A 172 -0.42 -14.37 20.31
CA SER A 172 -0.56 -13.35 21.33
C SER A 172 0.28 -13.62 22.57
N SER A 173 0.65 -12.55 23.29
CA SER A 173 1.45 -12.67 24.52
C SER A 173 0.73 -13.46 25.63
N ASN A 174 -0.61 -13.44 25.64
CA ASN A 174 -1.43 -14.20 26.58
C ASN A 174 -1.82 -15.60 26.06
N GLY A 175 -1.50 -15.92 24.80
CA GLY A 175 -1.82 -17.18 24.14
C GLY A 175 -3.30 -17.39 23.77
N GLU A 176 -4.14 -16.36 23.88
CA GLU A 176 -5.57 -16.45 23.55
C GLU A 176 -5.87 -16.34 22.05
N TYR A 177 -4.92 -15.79 21.29
CA TYR A 177 -5.04 -15.54 19.86
C TYR A 177 -3.83 -16.06 19.07
N ASP A 178 -4.12 -16.56 17.88
CA ASP A 178 -3.17 -16.81 16.80
C ASP A 178 -3.24 -15.68 15.77
N TYR A 179 -2.09 -15.34 15.19
CA TYR A 179 -1.93 -14.27 14.21
C TYR A 179 -1.38 -14.80 12.88
N SER A 180 -1.91 -14.28 11.78
CA SER A 180 -1.33 -14.40 10.43
C SER A 180 -1.22 -13.03 9.77
N TYR A 181 -0.35 -12.91 8.78
CA TYR A 181 -0.06 -11.62 8.14
C TYR A 181 -0.10 -11.73 6.62
N ASP A 182 -0.83 -10.80 6.00
CA ASP A 182 -0.76 -10.54 4.56
C ASP A 182 -0.17 -9.17 4.25
N ILE A 183 0.26 -9.02 3.00
CA ILE A 183 0.76 -7.77 2.47
C ILE A 183 0.08 -7.41 1.15
N ALA A 184 -0.25 -6.14 1.00
CA ALA A 184 -0.75 -5.55 -0.24
C ALA A 184 0.14 -4.37 -0.64
N ALA A 185 0.25 -4.14 -1.95
CA ALA A 185 1.05 -3.05 -2.50
C ALA A 185 0.29 -2.34 -3.62
N SER A 186 0.35 -1.01 -3.61
CA SER A 186 -0.21 -0.15 -4.65
C SER A 186 0.81 0.87 -5.11
N ILE A 187 0.80 1.19 -6.41
CA ILE A 187 1.71 2.18 -7.01
C ILE A 187 0.90 3.16 -7.85
N VAL A 188 1.11 4.45 -7.59
CA VAL A 188 0.58 5.55 -8.41
C VAL A 188 1.74 6.43 -8.85
N THR A 189 1.85 6.70 -10.15
CA THR A 189 2.92 7.55 -10.71
C THR A 189 2.34 8.87 -11.23
N LYS A 190 2.95 9.99 -10.84
CA LYS A 190 2.64 11.32 -11.38
C LYS A 190 3.86 11.87 -12.11
N ASN A 191 3.69 12.11 -13.40
CA ASN A 191 4.70 12.70 -14.27
C ASN A 191 4.44 14.20 -14.41
N TYR A 192 5.48 15.02 -14.29
CA TYR A 192 5.40 16.50 -14.30
C TYR A 192 6.01 17.10 -15.57
N SER A 193 7.05 16.46 -16.10
CA SER A 193 7.71 16.86 -17.34
C SER A 193 8.35 15.64 -17.98
N THR A 194 8.55 15.70 -19.29
CA THR A 194 9.51 14.84 -19.98
C THR A 194 10.72 15.67 -20.36
N VAL A 195 11.93 15.18 -20.05
CA VAL A 195 13.19 15.79 -20.52
C VAL A 195 13.87 14.74 -21.38
N GLY A 196 13.70 14.84 -22.71
CA GLY A 196 14.03 13.75 -23.62
C GLY A 196 13.11 12.55 -23.40
N ASP A 197 13.68 11.34 -23.30
CA ASP A 197 12.95 10.09 -23.01
C ASP A 197 12.78 9.84 -21.50
N MET A 198 13.29 10.73 -20.64
CA MET A 198 13.19 10.59 -19.18
C MET A 198 11.91 11.26 -18.68
N SER A 199 11.06 10.48 -18.01
CA SER A 199 9.95 11.02 -17.25
C SER A 199 10.47 11.63 -15.94
N VAL A 200 10.26 12.93 -15.76
CA VAL A 200 10.47 13.61 -14.49
C VAL A 200 9.15 13.55 -13.74
N GLY A 201 9.13 12.76 -12.68
CA GLY A 201 7.92 12.46 -11.93
C GLY A 201 8.23 11.85 -10.58
N VAL A 202 7.18 11.61 -9.82
CA VAL A 202 7.26 10.91 -8.54
C VAL A 202 6.33 9.71 -8.58
N LYS A 203 6.84 8.59 -8.08
CA LYS A 203 6.10 7.37 -7.83
C LYS A 203 5.80 7.27 -6.35
N TYR A 204 4.52 7.05 -6.04
CA TYR A 204 4.02 6.83 -4.70
C TYR A 204 3.67 5.36 -4.53
N ILE A 205 4.11 4.77 -3.44
CA ILE A 205 4.04 3.33 -3.20
C ILE A 205 3.41 3.14 -1.83
N ALA A 206 2.17 2.67 -1.78
CA ALA A 206 1.49 2.36 -0.52
C ALA A 206 1.62 0.87 -0.24
N ILE A 207 2.06 0.53 0.97
CA ILE A 207 2.11 -0.83 1.48
C ILE A 207 1.15 -0.96 2.64
N ALA A 208 0.27 -1.96 2.59
CA ALA A 208 -0.57 -2.35 3.70
C ALA A 208 -0.10 -3.72 4.22
N VAL A 209 0.09 -3.83 5.54
CA VAL A 209 0.25 -5.10 6.23
C VAL A 209 -0.98 -5.33 7.09
N THR A 210 -1.66 -6.45 6.87
CA THR A 210 -2.83 -6.85 7.66
C THR A 210 -2.43 -7.95 8.62
N GLN A 211 -2.64 -7.72 9.92
CA GLN A 211 -2.60 -8.78 10.93
C GLN A 211 -4.02 -9.31 11.13
N HIS A 212 -4.22 -10.59 10.85
CA HIS A 212 -5.46 -11.30 11.14
C HIS A 212 -5.41 -11.92 12.53
N VAL A 213 -6.52 -11.85 13.25
CA VAL A 213 -6.61 -12.32 14.63
C VAL A 213 -7.63 -13.45 14.74
N THR A 214 -7.16 -14.63 15.11
CA THR A 214 -8.03 -15.80 15.35
C THR A 214 -7.97 -16.21 16.81
N ARG A 215 -9.11 -16.25 17.48
CA ARG A 215 -9.20 -16.72 18.87
C ARG A 215 -9.01 -18.23 18.94
N VAL A 216 -8.19 -18.69 19.89
CA VAL A 216 -7.88 -20.09 20.19
C VAL A 216 -8.86 -20.69 21.20
#